data_AF-X1KND0-F1
#
_entry.id   AF-X1KND0-F1
#
_cell.length_a   1.000
_cell.length_b   1.000
_cell.length_c   1.000
_cell.angle_alpha   90.00
_cell.angle_beta   90.00
_cell.angle_gamma   90.00
#
_symmetry.space_group_name_H-M   'P 1'
#
loop_
_entity.id
_entity.type
_entity.pdbx_description
1 polymer ?
#
loop_
_entity_poly.entity_id
_entity_poly.type
_entity_poly.pdbx_seq_one_letter_code
_entity_poly.pdbx_strand_id
1 'polypeptide(L)'
;PWLTKPVVMRCSGGPSILKELSDEHLAVDIEDAIRMNVAAITLQVFIGGQFESRSVHNLTKLVDMGMRYGIPTMAVTAVGKDMVRDARYFRLACRICAELGANFIKTYYIAEGFETVTASCPVPIVMAGGKKIPELDALTMAYNAIQEGAVGVDMGRNIFQSDAPKAMMQAVHKVVHENLKPKEALELYETLKAEEQKAR
;
A
#
# COMPACT_ATOMS: atom_id res chain seq x y z
N PRO A 1 3.31 -13.09 21.90
CA PRO A 1 2.27 -12.85 20.87
C PRO A 1 1.96 -14.15 20.09
N TRP A 2 0.68 -14.51 19.89
CA TRP A 2 0.33 -15.70 19.09
C TRP A 2 0.60 -15.48 17.59
N LEU A 3 0.58 -14.23 17.14
CA LEU A 3 0.93 -13.82 15.78
C LEU A 3 2.43 -13.50 15.72
N THR A 4 3.16 -14.20 14.85
CA THR A 4 4.60 -14.00 14.60
C THR A 4 4.88 -13.16 13.35
N LYS A 5 3.84 -12.73 12.64
CA LYS A 5 3.95 -11.88 11.44
C LYS A 5 3.93 -10.40 11.83
N PRO A 6 4.77 -9.55 11.21
CA PRO A 6 4.69 -8.10 11.36
C PRO A 6 3.31 -7.57 10.96
N VAL A 7 2.77 -6.64 11.75
CA VAL A 7 1.48 -5.98 11.48
C VAL A 7 1.70 -4.49 11.26
N VAL A 8 1.13 -3.96 10.18
CA VAL A 8 1.02 -2.51 9.95
C VAL A 8 -0.42 -2.09 10.25
N MET A 9 -0.62 -1.28 11.28
CA MET A 9 -1.95 -0.99 11.82
C MET A 9 -2.58 0.26 11.17
N ARG A 10 -3.84 0.14 10.74
CA ARG A 10 -4.65 1.31 10.34
C ARG A 10 -4.99 2.15 11.57
N CYS A 11 -4.52 3.39 11.60
CA CYS A 11 -4.71 4.33 12.70
C CYS A 11 -5.58 5.54 12.34
N SER A 12 -6.21 5.54 11.16
CA SER A 12 -7.19 6.56 10.76
C SER A 12 -8.51 5.94 10.33
N GLY A 13 -9.59 6.70 10.43
CA GLY A 13 -10.95 6.27 10.10
C GLY A 13 -11.97 7.34 10.44
N GLY A 14 -13.25 6.95 10.55
CA GLY A 14 -14.36 7.87 10.79
C GLY A 14 -15.39 7.90 9.65
N PRO A 15 -14.99 8.20 8.40
CA PRO A 15 -15.93 8.29 7.30
C PRO A 15 -16.38 6.89 6.85
N SER A 16 -17.55 6.86 6.24
CA SER A 16 -18.07 5.69 5.53
C SER A 16 -18.32 6.05 4.07
N ILE A 17 -18.62 5.04 3.25
CA ILE A 17 -18.97 5.23 1.83
C ILE A 17 -20.23 6.07 1.60
N LEU A 18 -20.98 6.40 2.66
CA LEU A 18 -22.20 7.21 2.61
C LEU A 18 -21.92 8.73 2.69
N LYS A 19 -20.68 9.14 2.98
CA LYS A 19 -20.25 10.53 3.18
C LYS A 19 -18.90 10.79 2.52
N GLU A 20 -18.37 11.99 2.73
CA GLU A 20 -17.07 12.41 2.20
C GLU A 20 -15.94 11.51 2.72
N LEU A 21 -15.21 10.87 1.81
CA LEU A 21 -14.19 9.87 2.16
C LEU A 21 -12.95 10.48 2.80
N SER A 22 -12.62 11.73 2.47
CA SER A 22 -11.48 12.44 3.10
C SER A 22 -11.76 12.89 4.54
N ASP A 23 -12.96 12.63 5.07
CA ASP A 23 -13.37 13.01 6.43
C ASP A 23 -12.74 12.12 7.55
N GLU A 24 -11.46 11.75 7.40
CA GLU A 24 -10.74 10.89 8.33
C GLU A 24 -10.14 11.65 9.52
N HIS A 25 -10.18 10.97 10.67
CA HIS A 25 -9.54 11.35 11.93
C HIS A 25 -8.61 10.21 12.39
N LEU A 26 -7.69 10.51 13.31
CA LEU A 26 -6.97 9.47 14.02
C LEU A 26 -7.96 8.62 14.84
N ALA A 27 -7.84 7.30 14.71
CA ALA A 27 -8.79 6.33 15.23
C ALA A 27 -8.20 5.41 16.31
N VAL A 28 -6.87 5.45 16.50
CA VAL A 28 -6.14 4.60 17.44
C VAL A 28 -5.08 5.44 18.14
N ASP A 29 -4.95 5.25 19.45
CA ASP A 29 -3.87 5.87 20.23
C ASP A 29 -2.57 5.06 20.14
N ILE A 30 -1.43 5.72 20.38
CA ILE A 30 -0.11 5.08 20.20
C ILE A 30 0.12 3.96 21.22
N GLU A 31 -0.42 4.08 22.43
CA GLU A 31 -0.35 3.10 23.49
C GLU A 31 -1.01 1.77 23.08
N ASP A 32 -2.08 1.82 22.28
CA ASP A 32 -2.75 0.62 21.78
C ASP A 32 -1.94 -0.05 20.65
N ALA A 33 -1.33 0.75 19.78
CA ALA A 33 -0.40 0.26 18.76
C ALA A 33 0.80 -0.45 19.40
N ILE A 34 1.38 0.14 20.47
CA ILE A 34 2.46 -0.47 21.26
C ILE A 34 1.98 -1.75 21.93
N ARG A 35 0.79 -1.74 22.56
CA ARG A 35 0.22 -2.92 23.23
C ARG A 35 0.03 -4.09 22.26
N MET A 36 -0.31 -3.79 21.00
CA MET A 36 -0.45 -4.78 19.94
C MET A 36 0.89 -5.19 19.29
N ASN A 37 2.01 -4.59 19.70
CA ASN A 37 3.34 -4.86 19.17
C ASN A 37 3.39 -4.75 17.64
N VAL A 38 2.84 -3.65 17.10
CA VAL A 38 2.82 -3.42 15.66
C VAL A 38 4.22 -3.11 15.13
N ALA A 39 4.48 -3.44 13.87
CA ALA A 39 5.72 -3.10 13.19
C ALA A 39 5.70 -1.68 12.60
N ALA A 40 4.50 -1.16 12.29
CA ALA A 40 4.30 0.20 11.81
C ALA A 40 2.84 0.64 12.03
N ILE A 41 2.60 1.94 11.93
CA ILE A 41 1.27 2.56 11.95
C ILE A 41 1.00 3.25 10.61
N THR A 42 -0.27 3.35 10.21
CA THR A 42 -0.62 3.90 8.91
C THR A 42 -1.93 4.65 8.87
N LEU A 43 -1.95 5.74 8.11
CA LEU A 43 -3.13 6.54 7.83
C LEU A 43 -3.30 6.83 6.34
N GLN A 44 -4.44 7.38 5.96
CA GLN A 44 -4.64 7.94 4.63
C GLN A 44 -4.39 9.46 4.61
N VAL A 45 -3.79 9.93 3.52
CA VAL A 45 -3.55 11.35 3.24
C VAL A 45 -4.24 11.70 1.91
N PHE A 46 -5.14 12.67 1.95
CA PHE A 46 -6.04 13.01 0.84
C PHE A 46 -5.63 14.34 0.20
N ILE A 47 -4.48 14.35 -0.49
CA ILE A 47 -4.03 15.53 -1.25
C ILE A 47 -5.03 15.80 -2.37
N GLY A 48 -5.48 17.05 -2.47
CA GLY A 48 -6.56 17.58 -3.31
C GLY A 48 -7.98 17.23 -2.86
N GLY A 49 -8.14 16.51 -1.75
CA GLY A 49 -9.46 16.18 -1.18
C GLY A 49 -10.08 17.33 -0.39
N GLN A 50 -11.38 17.24 -0.10
CA GLN A 50 -12.12 18.28 0.63
C GLN A 50 -11.48 18.61 2.00
N PHE A 51 -10.91 17.61 2.67
CA PHE A 51 -10.29 17.76 3.98
C PHE A 51 -8.78 17.48 3.97
N GLU A 52 -8.09 17.86 2.89
CA GLU A 52 -6.64 17.70 2.74
C GLU A 52 -5.88 18.15 4.00
N SER A 53 -6.07 19.39 4.44
CA SER A 53 -5.31 19.97 5.55
C SER A 53 -5.45 19.17 6.84
N ARG A 54 -6.63 18.60 7.11
CA ARG A 54 -6.82 17.70 8.26
C ARG A 54 -6.09 16.38 8.07
N SER A 55 -6.16 15.78 6.88
CA SER A 55 -5.45 14.52 6.62
C SER A 55 -3.93 14.67 6.73
N VAL A 56 -3.39 15.81 6.30
CA VAL A 56 -1.97 16.18 6.47
C VAL A 56 -1.64 16.42 7.94
N HIS A 57 -2.53 17.09 8.68
CA HIS A 57 -2.36 17.27 10.13
C HIS A 57 -2.35 15.93 10.89
N ASN A 58 -3.25 15.01 10.52
CA ASN A 58 -3.27 13.65 11.07
C ASN A 58 -1.95 12.92 10.80
N LEU A 59 -1.35 13.10 9.60
CA LEU A 59 -0.04 12.51 9.29
C LEU A 59 1.02 13.02 10.25
N THR A 60 1.18 14.33 10.39
CA THR A 60 2.21 14.91 11.26
C THR A 60 2.04 14.47 12.72
N LYS A 61 0.81 14.44 13.23
CA LYS A 61 0.51 13.90 14.57
C LYS A 61 0.89 12.43 14.72
N LEU A 62 0.58 11.60 13.72
CA LEU A 62 0.91 10.18 13.77
C LEU A 62 2.43 9.95 13.68
N VAL A 63 3.14 10.76 12.90
CA VAL A 63 4.62 10.79 12.88
C VAL A 63 5.17 11.16 14.25
N ASP A 64 4.69 12.22 14.90
CA ASP A 64 5.13 12.61 16.25
C ASP A 64 4.84 11.52 17.29
N MET A 65 3.70 10.84 17.18
CA MET A 65 3.36 9.68 18.01
C MET A 65 4.31 8.51 17.78
N GLY A 66 4.54 8.12 16.53
CA GLY A 66 5.42 7.01 16.17
C GLY A 66 6.88 7.26 16.59
N MET A 67 7.40 8.45 16.30
CA MET A 67 8.79 8.82 16.60
C MET A 67 9.11 8.81 18.10
N ARG A 68 8.15 9.15 18.97
CA ARG A 68 8.34 9.07 20.43
C ARG A 68 8.65 7.66 20.93
N TYR A 69 8.22 6.62 20.21
CA TYR A 69 8.36 5.23 20.60
C TYR A 69 9.14 4.38 19.58
N GLY A 70 9.72 5.00 18.55
CA GLY A 70 10.44 4.30 17.49
C GLY A 70 9.56 3.42 16.60
N ILE A 71 8.28 3.73 16.46
CA ILE A 71 7.35 3.01 15.58
C ILE A 71 7.22 3.79 14.26
N PRO A 72 7.57 3.19 13.10
CA PRO A 72 7.54 3.90 11.83
C PRO A 72 6.10 4.15 11.33
N THR A 73 5.92 5.26 10.61
CA THR A 73 4.65 5.67 10.03
C THR A 73 4.65 5.47 8.51
N MET A 74 3.65 4.74 7.99
CA MET A 74 3.36 4.65 6.56
C MET A 74 2.23 5.61 6.17
N ALA A 75 2.52 6.54 5.27
CA ALA A 75 1.48 7.38 4.66
C ALA A 75 0.89 6.68 3.44
N VAL A 76 -0.44 6.61 3.35
CA VAL A 76 -1.15 6.10 2.17
C VAL A 76 -1.70 7.28 1.38
N THR A 77 -1.25 7.48 0.14
CA THR A 77 -1.80 8.52 -0.73
C THR A 77 -3.17 8.08 -1.24
N ALA A 78 -4.23 8.64 -0.68
CA ALA A 78 -5.60 8.35 -1.05
C ALA A 78 -6.10 9.34 -2.10
N VAL A 79 -6.88 8.85 -3.06
CA VAL A 79 -7.35 9.64 -4.19
C VAL A 79 -8.87 9.66 -4.20
N GLY A 80 -9.44 10.86 -4.30
CA GLY A 80 -10.88 11.05 -4.50
C GLY A 80 -11.38 10.40 -5.79
N LYS A 81 -12.70 10.22 -5.89
CA LYS A 81 -13.31 9.53 -7.05
C LYS A 81 -13.07 10.27 -8.37
N ASP A 82 -13.14 11.59 -8.35
CA ASP A 82 -13.14 12.44 -9.54
C ASP A 82 -11.77 13.08 -9.83
N MET A 83 -10.71 12.58 -9.18
CA MET A 83 -9.36 13.12 -9.33
C MET A 83 -8.56 12.36 -10.39
N VAL A 84 -7.81 13.10 -11.20
CA VAL A 84 -6.85 12.54 -12.15
C VAL A 84 -5.71 11.86 -11.38
N ARG A 85 -5.36 10.65 -11.81
CA ARG A 85 -4.32 9.80 -11.23
C ARG A 85 -3.12 9.75 -12.17
N ASP A 86 -2.28 10.79 -12.13
CA ASP A 86 -1.09 10.91 -12.98
C ASP A 86 0.20 11.04 -12.16
N ALA A 87 1.35 11.01 -12.86
CA ALA A 87 2.67 11.11 -12.23
C ALA A 87 2.87 12.45 -11.53
N ARG A 88 2.26 13.53 -12.02
CA ARG A 88 2.37 14.84 -11.40
C ARG A 88 1.70 14.85 -10.03
N TYR A 89 0.49 14.31 -9.93
CA TYR A 89 -0.25 14.17 -8.69
C TYR A 89 0.50 13.29 -7.68
N PHE A 90 0.93 12.09 -8.09
CA PHE A 90 1.58 11.18 -7.15
C PHE A 90 2.97 11.65 -6.71
N ARG A 91 3.73 12.35 -7.57
CA ARG A 91 4.97 13.03 -7.13
C ARG A 91 4.69 14.04 -6.03
N LEU A 92 3.68 14.89 -6.20
CA LEU A 92 3.28 15.87 -5.19
C LEU A 92 2.86 15.17 -3.88
N ALA A 93 1.94 14.20 -3.98
CA ALA A 93 1.38 13.57 -2.80
C ALA A 93 2.40 12.74 -2.00
N CYS A 94 3.21 11.92 -2.69
CA CYS A 94 4.26 11.13 -2.06
C CYS A 94 5.32 12.04 -1.44
N ARG A 95 5.74 13.10 -2.16
CA ARG A 95 6.76 14.03 -1.67
C ARG A 95 6.31 14.79 -0.43
N ILE A 96 5.09 15.33 -0.41
CA ILE A 96 4.53 16.00 0.79
C ILE A 96 4.55 15.04 1.98
N CYS A 97 4.08 13.81 1.80
CA CYS A 97 4.03 12.85 2.90
C CYS A 97 5.43 12.52 3.46
N ALA A 98 6.40 12.30 2.57
CA ALA A 98 7.77 12.00 2.95
C ALA A 98 8.47 13.20 3.62
N GLU A 99 8.28 14.42 3.08
CA GLU A 99 8.86 15.65 3.63
C GLU A 99 8.32 15.97 5.04
N LEU A 100 7.10 15.53 5.35
CA LEU A 100 6.47 15.66 6.67
C LEU A 100 6.77 14.48 7.61
N GLY A 101 7.73 13.62 7.25
CA GLY A 101 8.30 12.61 8.16
C GLY A 101 7.71 11.21 8.08
N ALA A 102 6.87 10.90 7.08
CA ALA A 102 6.50 9.51 6.83
C ALA A 102 7.76 8.67 6.50
N ASN A 103 7.89 7.49 7.11
CA ASN A 103 9.06 6.63 6.93
C ASN A 103 9.00 5.79 5.64
N PHE A 104 7.80 5.57 5.11
CA PHE A 104 7.57 4.93 3.82
C PHE A 104 6.17 5.28 3.30
N ILE A 105 5.99 5.19 1.99
CA ILE A 105 4.77 5.62 1.32
C ILE A 105 4.10 4.43 0.65
N LYS A 106 2.78 4.33 0.79
CA LYS A 106 1.94 3.48 -0.05
C LYS A 106 1.21 4.36 -1.08
N THR A 107 1.41 4.06 -2.36
CA THR A 107 0.76 4.77 -3.47
C THR A 107 0.28 3.82 -4.56
N TYR A 108 -0.37 4.32 -5.60
CA TYR A 108 -0.85 3.53 -6.73
C TYR A 108 0.17 3.50 -7.86
N TYR A 109 0.22 2.39 -8.58
CA TYR A 109 0.93 2.32 -9.86
C TYR A 109 0.23 3.17 -10.92
N ILE A 110 1.03 3.83 -11.75
CA ILE A 110 0.61 4.50 -12.98
C ILE A 110 1.51 4.01 -14.11
N ALA A 111 0.94 3.77 -15.29
CA ALA A 111 1.71 3.17 -16.38
C ALA A 111 2.77 4.11 -16.99
N GLU A 112 2.58 5.42 -16.87
CA GLU A 112 3.48 6.43 -17.41
C GLU A 112 4.05 7.27 -16.27
N GLY A 113 5.37 7.24 -16.11
CA GLY A 113 6.11 8.12 -15.20
C GLY A 113 6.14 7.70 -13.73
N PHE A 114 5.80 6.44 -13.38
CA PHE A 114 5.86 5.97 -12.00
C PHE A 114 7.30 5.91 -11.47
N GLU A 115 8.30 5.67 -12.32
CA GLU A 115 9.72 5.80 -12.01
C GLU A 115 10.10 7.22 -11.55
N THR A 116 9.38 8.25 -12.03
CA THR A 116 9.59 9.63 -11.56
C THR A 116 8.99 9.86 -10.17
N VAL A 117 7.97 9.09 -9.80
CA VAL A 117 7.35 9.12 -8.46
C VAL A 117 8.31 8.49 -7.45
N THR A 118 8.84 7.30 -7.76
CA THR A 118 9.81 6.61 -6.89
C THR A 118 11.12 7.40 -6.78
N ALA A 119 11.66 7.93 -7.88
CA ALA A 119 12.91 8.70 -7.87
C ALA A 119 12.82 10.03 -7.10
N SER A 120 11.63 10.63 -6.99
CA SER A 120 11.43 11.91 -6.29
C SER A 120 11.02 11.77 -4.82
N CYS A 121 10.73 10.55 -4.37
CA CYS A 121 10.35 10.25 -2.99
C CYS A 121 11.58 9.80 -2.20
N PRO A 122 11.98 10.52 -1.13
CA PRO A 122 13.22 10.22 -0.40
C PRO A 122 13.12 8.99 0.52
N VAL A 123 11.95 8.37 0.60
CA VAL A 123 11.67 7.19 1.44
C VAL A 123 11.03 6.08 0.60
N PRO A 124 11.09 4.81 1.05
CA PRO A 124 10.64 3.68 0.25
C PRO A 124 9.16 3.78 -0.17
N ILE A 125 8.87 3.37 -1.40
CA ILE A 125 7.51 3.28 -1.95
C ILE A 125 7.06 1.83 -2.03
N VAL A 126 5.85 1.55 -1.53
CA VAL A 126 5.12 0.30 -1.69
C VAL A 126 3.91 0.53 -2.60
N MET A 127 3.74 -0.31 -3.61
CA MET A 127 2.66 -0.18 -4.58
C MET A 127 1.37 -0.85 -4.10
N ALA A 128 0.25 -0.13 -4.12
CA ALA A 128 -1.07 -0.63 -3.75
C ALA A 128 -1.71 -1.42 -4.90
N GLY A 129 -2.25 -2.61 -4.61
CA GLY A 129 -2.78 -3.50 -5.64
C GLY A 129 -4.03 -3.01 -6.40
N GLY A 130 -4.72 -1.94 -5.97
CA GLY A 130 -5.88 -1.42 -6.70
C GLY A 130 -7.11 -2.34 -6.71
N LYS A 131 -7.91 -2.28 -7.79
CA LYS A 131 -9.10 -3.13 -8.01
C LYS A 131 -8.71 -4.53 -8.44
N LYS A 132 -9.59 -5.52 -8.28
CA LYS A 132 -9.37 -6.85 -8.85
C LYS A 132 -9.26 -6.73 -10.37
N ILE A 133 -8.20 -7.30 -10.90
CA ILE A 133 -7.91 -7.45 -12.34
C ILE A 133 -7.46 -8.90 -12.59
N PRO A 134 -7.36 -9.35 -13.85
CA PRO A 134 -6.78 -10.65 -14.17
C PRO A 134 -5.40 -10.85 -13.52
N GLU A 135 -5.08 -12.08 -13.16
CA GLU A 135 -3.87 -12.45 -12.43
C GLU A 135 -2.61 -12.01 -13.17
N LEU A 136 -2.56 -12.21 -14.50
CA LEU A 136 -1.44 -11.76 -15.33
C LEU A 136 -1.26 -10.24 -15.27
N ASP A 137 -2.34 -9.47 -15.29
CA ASP A 137 -2.28 -8.01 -15.23
C ASP A 137 -1.80 -7.54 -13.85
N ALA A 138 -2.24 -8.21 -12.78
CA ALA A 138 -1.78 -7.93 -11.42
C ALA A 138 -0.29 -8.26 -11.23
N LEU A 139 0.18 -9.39 -11.77
CA LEU A 139 1.60 -9.79 -11.76
C LEU A 139 2.44 -8.84 -12.60
N THR A 140 1.95 -8.41 -13.77
CA THR A 140 2.61 -7.43 -14.63
C THR A 140 2.72 -6.06 -13.95
N MET A 141 1.65 -5.61 -13.31
CA MET A 141 1.63 -4.38 -12.54
C MET A 141 2.63 -4.43 -11.37
N ALA A 142 2.69 -5.55 -10.63
CA ALA A 142 3.68 -5.74 -9.58
C ALA A 142 5.10 -5.70 -10.14
N TYR A 143 5.36 -6.45 -11.22
CA TYR A 143 6.67 -6.53 -11.84
C TYR A 143 7.17 -5.16 -12.28
N ASN A 144 6.36 -4.42 -13.03
CA ASN A 144 6.72 -3.08 -13.53
C ASN A 144 6.96 -2.11 -12.37
N ALA A 145 6.09 -2.09 -11.36
CA ALA A 145 6.28 -1.22 -10.19
C ALA A 145 7.62 -1.49 -9.49
N ILE A 146 8.03 -2.75 -9.34
CA ILE A 146 9.33 -3.12 -8.76
C ILE A 146 10.49 -2.68 -9.67
N GLN A 147 10.39 -2.91 -10.99
CA GLN A 147 11.43 -2.47 -11.94
C GLN A 147 11.58 -0.94 -11.98
N GLU A 148 10.49 -0.22 -11.72
CA GLU A 148 10.44 1.24 -11.69
C GLU A 148 10.72 1.83 -10.29
N GLY A 149 11.21 1.02 -9.34
CA GLY A 149 11.77 1.49 -8.07
C GLY A 149 10.89 1.37 -6.83
N ALA A 150 9.71 0.75 -6.92
CA ALA A 150 8.98 0.35 -5.71
C ALA A 150 9.75 -0.75 -4.97
N VAL A 151 9.73 -0.72 -3.64
CA VAL A 151 10.43 -1.72 -2.79
C VAL A 151 9.53 -2.90 -2.39
N GLY A 152 8.27 -2.90 -2.84
CA GLY A 152 7.31 -3.93 -2.48
C GLY A 152 5.88 -3.61 -2.95
N VAL A 153 4.95 -4.49 -2.58
CA VAL A 153 3.52 -4.35 -2.89
C VAL A 153 2.65 -4.55 -1.64
N ASP A 154 1.54 -3.83 -1.59
CA ASP A 154 0.47 -3.97 -0.60
C ASP A 154 -0.83 -4.32 -1.35
N MET A 155 -0.97 -5.62 -1.64
CA MET A 155 -2.08 -6.16 -2.42
C MET A 155 -3.19 -6.72 -1.53
N GLY A 156 -4.37 -6.11 -1.62
CA GLY A 156 -5.60 -6.65 -1.04
C GLY A 156 -6.38 -7.49 -2.05
N ARG A 157 -7.27 -6.84 -2.80
CA ARG A 157 -8.27 -7.48 -3.68
C ARG A 157 -7.67 -8.48 -4.67
N ASN A 158 -6.51 -8.18 -5.26
CA ASN A 158 -5.84 -9.09 -6.20
C ASN A 158 -5.34 -10.39 -5.57
N ILE A 159 -5.24 -10.47 -4.23
CA ILE A 159 -4.96 -11.70 -3.51
C ILE A 159 -6.26 -12.37 -3.05
N PHE A 160 -7.03 -11.70 -2.17
CA PHE A 160 -8.15 -12.37 -1.48
C PHE A 160 -9.40 -12.57 -2.35
N GLN A 161 -9.49 -11.91 -3.51
CA GLN A 161 -10.55 -12.16 -4.51
C GLN A 161 -10.04 -13.02 -5.68
N SER A 162 -8.84 -13.59 -5.59
CA SER A 162 -8.38 -14.62 -6.53
C SER A 162 -9.02 -15.97 -6.20
N ASP A 163 -9.19 -16.83 -7.20
CA ASP A 163 -9.68 -18.20 -7.00
C ASP A 163 -8.71 -19.06 -6.16
N ALA A 164 -7.42 -18.74 -6.18
CA ALA A 164 -6.39 -19.42 -5.41
C ALA A 164 -5.49 -18.39 -4.69
N PRO A 165 -5.96 -17.80 -3.58
CA PRO A 165 -5.24 -16.71 -2.89
C PRO A 165 -3.83 -17.09 -2.44
N LYS A 166 -3.62 -18.32 -1.97
CA LYS A 166 -2.30 -18.79 -1.52
C LYS A 166 -1.32 -18.93 -2.70
N ALA A 167 -1.76 -19.53 -3.82
CA ALA A 167 -0.98 -19.57 -5.05
C ALA A 167 -0.63 -18.16 -5.55
N MET A 168 -1.59 -17.22 -5.52
CA MET A 168 -1.36 -15.84 -5.94
C MET A 168 -0.34 -15.13 -5.04
N MET A 169 -0.39 -15.33 -3.72
CA MET A 169 0.63 -14.81 -2.80
C MET A 169 2.04 -15.33 -3.13
N GLN A 170 2.17 -16.62 -3.47
CA GLN A 170 3.44 -17.22 -3.82
C GLN A 170 3.98 -16.68 -5.16
N ALA A 171 3.11 -16.50 -6.16
CA ALA A 171 3.48 -15.90 -7.44
C ALA A 171 3.94 -14.44 -7.26
N VAL A 172 3.19 -13.64 -6.50
CA VAL A 172 3.58 -12.26 -6.18
C VAL A 172 4.90 -12.20 -5.41
N HIS A 173 5.12 -13.12 -4.47
CA HIS A 173 6.39 -13.22 -3.74
C HIS A 173 7.57 -13.44 -4.69
N LYS A 174 7.45 -14.34 -5.67
CA LYS A 174 8.50 -14.57 -6.68
C LYS A 174 8.74 -13.35 -7.58
N VAL A 175 7.69 -12.62 -7.96
CA VAL A 175 7.83 -11.37 -8.72
C VAL A 175 8.61 -10.32 -7.91
N VAL A 176 8.23 -10.11 -6.65
CA VAL A 176 8.77 -9.03 -5.81
C VAL A 176 10.18 -9.32 -5.31
N HIS A 177 10.45 -10.55 -4.88
CA HIS A 177 11.72 -10.89 -4.22
C HIS A 177 12.72 -11.59 -5.13
N GLU A 178 12.28 -12.17 -6.24
CA GLU A 178 13.13 -12.97 -7.14
C GLU A 178 13.08 -12.49 -8.60
N ASN A 179 12.43 -11.35 -8.89
CA ASN A 179 12.30 -10.76 -10.22
C ASN A 179 11.72 -11.73 -11.29
N LEU A 180 10.91 -12.70 -10.87
CA LEU A 180 10.25 -13.65 -11.79
C LEU A 180 9.36 -12.88 -12.78
N LYS A 181 9.46 -13.17 -14.08
CA LYS A 181 8.70 -12.43 -15.09
C LYS A 181 7.20 -12.76 -14.98
N PRO A 182 6.30 -11.84 -15.37
CA PRO A 182 4.86 -12.02 -15.17
C PRO A 182 4.26 -13.30 -15.76
N LYS A 183 4.74 -13.74 -16.95
CA LYS A 183 4.27 -14.98 -17.59
C LYS A 183 4.69 -16.22 -16.81
N GLU A 184 5.93 -16.28 -16.37
CA GLU A 184 6.47 -17.39 -15.56
C GLU A 184 5.79 -17.42 -14.18
N ALA A 185 5.52 -16.25 -13.59
CA ALA A 185 4.77 -16.15 -12.34
C ALA A 185 3.31 -16.61 -12.48
N LEU A 186 2.69 -16.40 -13.65
CA LEU A 186 1.36 -16.92 -13.95
C LEU A 186 1.39 -18.45 -14.10
N GLU A 187 2.38 -19.00 -14.79
CA GLU A 187 2.56 -20.46 -14.91
C GLU A 187 2.72 -21.12 -13.53
N LEU A 188 3.49 -20.49 -12.63
CA LEU A 188 3.61 -20.91 -11.24
C LEU A 188 2.26 -20.86 -10.51
N TYR A 189 1.52 -19.77 -10.66
CA TYR A 189 0.18 -19.64 -10.07
C TYR A 189 -0.76 -20.76 -10.54
N GLU A 190 -0.84 -21.03 -11.84
CA GLU A 190 -1.72 -22.08 -12.39
C GLU A 190 -1.29 -23.47 -11.91
N THR A 191 0.01 -23.73 -11.83
CA THR A 191 0.55 -24.99 -11.28
C THR A 191 0.11 -25.19 -9.83
N LEU A 192 0.34 -24.19 -8.97
CA LEU A 192 -0.03 -24.25 -7.56
C LEU A 192 -1.55 -24.32 -7.36
N LYS A 193 -2.33 -23.61 -8.17
CA LYS A 193 -3.81 -23.67 -8.17
C LYS A 193 -4.30 -25.07 -8.47
N ALA A 194 -3.73 -25.73 -9.49
CA ALA A 194 -4.09 -27.11 -9.85
C ALA A 194 -3.71 -28.11 -8.75
N GLU A 195 -2.57 -27.93 -8.08
CA GLU A 195 -2.17 -28.75 -6.93
C GLU A 195 -3.12 -28.61 -5.74
N GLU A 196 -3.52 -27.38 -5.40
CA GLU A 196 -4.50 -27.14 -4.33
C GLU A 196 -5.87 -27.75 -4.63
N GLN A 197 -6.30 -27.72 -5.88
CA GLN A 197 -7.56 -28.35 -6.31
C GLN A 197 -7.50 -29.87 -6.22
N LYS A 198 -6.35 -30.50 -6.52
CA LYS A 198 -6.17 -31.94 -6.37
C LYS A 198 -6.10 -32.40 -4.91
N ALA A 199 -5.69 -31.51 -4.00
CA ALA A 199 -5.56 -31.80 -2.58
C ALA A 199 -6.88 -31.64 -1.79
N ARG A 200 -7.94 -31.15 -2.43
CA ARG A 200 -9.29 -31.01 -1.88
C ARG A 200 -10.15 -32.19 -2.28
#